data_AF-M0EF86-F1
#
_entry.id   AF-M0EF86-F1
#
_cell.length_a   1.000
_cell.length_b   1.000
_cell.length_c   1.000
_cell.angle_alpha   90.00
_cell.angle_beta   90.00
_cell.angle_gamma   90.00
#
_symmetry.space_group_name_H-M   'P 1'
#
loop_
_entity.id
_entity.type
_entity.pdbx_description
1 polymer ?
#
loop_
_entity_poly.entity_id
_entity_poly.type
_entity_poly.pdbx_seq_one_letter_code
_entity_poly.pdbx_strand_id
1 'polypeptide(L)'
;MADTSVVDPSDDPSAPDPGSDPAENQTTSDRVSEVTNRFVHGVELAAAALFALLFGIGVVDLAIQIAESVPTGEITDPNVVIGFIETGLLLLIIVEVYQTVVAYIEQSDTRRIVRLVIYTGVIAMVRKVIIFRTTEYPTTQDALFAAVSYGTVMLGLVLLLYVERSVGVSLE
;
A
#
# COMPACT_ATOMS: atom_id res chain seq x y z
N MET A 1 -78.62 -6.71 49.64
CA MET A 1 -77.53 -5.73 49.65
C MET A 1 -76.26 -6.48 50.02
N ALA A 2 -75.44 -6.80 49.02
CA ALA A 2 -74.14 -7.44 49.06
C ALA A 2 -73.26 -6.62 48.09
N ASP A 3 -71.95 -6.45 48.19
CA ASP A 3 -70.88 -7.07 48.97
C ASP A 3 -69.74 -6.05 49.05
N THR A 4 -68.86 -6.17 50.05
CA THR A 4 -67.54 -5.51 50.07
C THR A 4 -66.52 -6.52 49.54
N SER A 5 -65.51 -6.09 48.77
CA SER A 5 -64.07 -6.37 48.99
C SER A 5 -63.22 -6.30 47.71
N VAL A 6 -61.99 -5.79 47.92
CA VAL A 6 -60.72 -5.99 47.19
C VAL A 6 -60.42 -5.08 45.98
N VAL A 7 -59.51 -4.15 46.24
CA VAL A 7 -58.62 -3.49 45.27
C VAL A 7 -57.52 -4.50 44.90
N ASP A 8 -57.33 -4.76 43.61
CA ASP A 8 -56.19 -5.50 43.05
C ASP A 8 -55.47 -4.59 42.04
N PRO A 9 -54.20 -4.20 42.25
CA PRO A 9 -53.39 -3.56 41.24
C PRO A 9 -52.66 -4.67 40.46
N SER A 10 -53.20 -5.06 39.31
CA SER A 10 -52.44 -5.85 38.34
C SER A 10 -51.36 -4.97 37.70
N ASP A 11 -50.15 -5.09 38.26
CA ASP A 11 -48.89 -4.95 37.52
C ASP A 11 -48.94 -5.86 36.29
N ASP A 12 -48.92 -5.28 35.09
CA ASP A 12 -48.55 -5.99 33.86
C ASP A 12 -47.40 -5.23 33.17
N PRO A 13 -46.29 -5.90 32.86
CA PRO A 13 -45.03 -5.26 32.50
C PRO A 13 -45.00 -4.89 31.01
N SER A 14 -44.41 -3.72 30.73
CA SER A 14 -43.70 -3.41 29.49
C SER A 14 -44.37 -3.87 28.19
N ALA A 15 -45.26 -3.04 27.64
CA ALA A 15 -45.52 -3.06 26.22
C ALA A 15 -44.20 -2.87 25.45
N PRO A 16 -43.82 -3.75 24.51
CA PRO A 16 -42.70 -3.50 23.63
C PRO A 16 -43.07 -2.35 22.67
N ASP A 17 -42.18 -1.38 22.58
CA ASP A 17 -42.23 -0.25 21.66
C ASP A 17 -42.34 -0.76 20.20
N PRO A 18 -43.47 -0.52 19.50
CA PRO A 18 -43.62 -0.95 18.11
C PRO A 18 -43.22 0.22 17.20
N GLY A 19 -41.97 0.25 16.73
CA GLY A 19 -41.66 1.20 15.66
C GLY A 19 -40.22 1.56 15.35
N SER A 20 -39.19 0.87 15.84
CA SER A 20 -37.86 1.02 15.25
C SER A 20 -37.80 0.18 13.97
N ASP A 21 -38.31 0.74 12.86
CA ASP A 21 -38.32 0.16 11.52
C ASP A 21 -36.89 -0.19 11.04
N PRO A 22 -36.54 -1.48 10.85
CA PRO A 22 -35.26 -1.86 10.27
C PRO A 22 -35.13 -1.48 8.78
N ALA A 23 -36.20 -1.00 8.14
CA ALA A 23 -36.26 -0.69 6.72
C ALA A 23 -35.63 0.67 6.35
N GLU A 24 -35.68 1.68 7.22
CA GLU A 24 -35.14 3.02 6.89
C GLU A 24 -33.60 3.07 6.92
N ASN A 25 -32.96 2.34 7.84
CA ASN A 25 -31.49 2.28 7.93
C ASN A 25 -30.83 1.50 6.78
N GLN A 26 -31.53 0.54 6.16
CA GLN A 26 -31.00 -0.23 5.02
C GLN A 26 -30.89 0.66 3.77
N THR A 27 -31.91 1.45 3.46
CA THR A 27 -31.93 2.28 2.24
C THR A 27 -30.88 3.40 2.22
N THR A 28 -30.53 3.95 3.38
CA THR A 28 -29.50 5.00 3.48
C THR A 28 -28.09 4.40 3.41
N SER A 29 -27.86 3.25 4.05
CA SER A 29 -26.60 2.50 3.96
C SER A 29 -26.30 2.07 2.51
N ASP A 30 -27.32 1.59 1.79
CA ASP A 30 -27.16 1.11 0.41
C ASP A 30 -26.78 2.24 -0.56
N ARG A 31 -27.41 3.43 -0.43
CA ARG A 31 -27.07 4.60 -1.27
C ARG A 31 -25.68 5.15 -0.99
N VAL A 32 -25.28 5.21 0.28
CA VAL A 32 -23.94 5.68 0.65
C VAL A 32 -22.87 4.71 0.15
N SER A 33 -23.15 3.41 0.16
CA SER A 33 -22.26 2.38 -0.39
C SER A 33 -22.07 2.52 -1.91
N GLU A 34 -23.15 2.79 -2.67
CA GLU A 34 -23.07 2.96 -4.13
C GLU A 34 -22.24 4.18 -4.55
N VAL A 35 -22.45 5.32 -3.89
CA VAL A 35 -21.68 6.56 -4.15
C VAL A 35 -20.20 6.36 -3.79
N THR A 36 -19.92 5.71 -2.66
CA THR A 36 -18.55 5.42 -2.22
C THR A 36 -17.84 4.51 -3.21
N ASN A 37 -18.50 3.43 -3.66
CA ASN A 37 -17.92 2.49 -4.62
C ASN A 37 -17.58 3.18 -5.95
N ARG A 38 -18.46 4.06 -6.44
CA ARG A 38 -18.22 4.84 -7.68
C ARG A 38 -17.04 5.81 -7.53
N PHE A 39 -16.91 6.43 -6.36
CA PHE A 39 -15.80 7.34 -6.06
C PHE A 39 -14.46 6.59 -6.02
N VAL A 40 -14.40 5.45 -5.31
CA VAL A 40 -13.20 4.62 -5.21
C VAL A 40 -12.72 4.18 -6.60
N HIS A 41 -13.62 3.67 -7.44
CA HIS A 41 -13.29 3.30 -8.83
C HIS A 41 -12.80 4.50 -9.67
N GLY A 42 -13.36 5.68 -9.45
CA GLY A 42 -12.91 6.91 -10.11
C GLY A 42 -11.48 7.30 -9.71
N VAL A 43 -11.17 7.20 -8.41
CA VAL A 43 -9.82 7.45 -7.87
C VAL A 43 -8.83 6.39 -8.34
N GLU A 44 -9.22 5.12 -8.38
CA GLU A 44 -8.41 4.03 -8.89
C GLU A 44 -8.00 4.27 -10.35
N LEU A 45 -8.95 4.61 -11.22
CA LEU A 45 -8.69 4.92 -12.62
C LEU A 45 -7.76 6.13 -12.77
N ALA A 46 -7.97 7.19 -11.98
CA ALA A 46 -7.12 8.37 -12.00
C ALA A 46 -5.68 8.06 -11.54
N ALA A 47 -5.54 7.27 -10.46
CA ALA A 47 -4.24 6.81 -9.98
C ALA A 47 -3.54 5.95 -11.03
N ALA A 48 -4.22 4.96 -11.61
CA ALA A 48 -3.68 4.12 -12.67
C ALA A 48 -3.23 4.93 -13.88
N ALA A 49 -4.03 5.91 -14.32
CA ALA A 49 -3.66 6.80 -15.41
C ALA A 49 -2.41 7.65 -15.08
N LEU A 50 -2.30 8.17 -13.85
CA LEU A 50 -1.13 8.93 -13.41
C LEU A 50 0.13 8.06 -13.39
N PHE A 51 0.06 6.88 -12.79
CA PHE A 51 1.20 5.95 -12.74
C PHE A 51 1.63 5.51 -14.15
N ALA A 52 0.67 5.19 -15.02
CA ALA A 52 0.95 4.84 -16.42
C ALA A 52 1.59 6.00 -17.19
N LEU A 53 1.14 7.24 -16.98
CA LEU A 53 1.73 8.43 -17.59
C LEU A 53 3.18 8.63 -17.12
N LEU A 54 3.41 8.62 -15.80
CA LEU A 54 4.75 8.80 -15.22
C LEU A 54 5.71 7.70 -15.69
N PHE A 55 5.25 6.46 -15.70
CA PHE A 55 6.03 5.32 -16.20
C PHE A 55 6.35 5.49 -17.69
N GLY A 56 5.35 5.85 -18.51
CA GLY A 56 5.55 6.08 -19.93
C GLY A 56 6.57 7.18 -20.23
N ILE A 57 6.50 8.31 -19.51
CA ILE A 57 7.47 9.40 -19.64
C ILE A 57 8.88 8.91 -19.29
N GLY A 58 9.06 8.21 -18.17
CA GLY A 58 10.39 7.74 -17.79
C GLY A 58 10.95 6.67 -18.73
N VAL A 59 10.10 5.81 -19.33
CA VAL A 59 10.54 4.85 -20.36
C VAL A 59 11.03 5.58 -21.61
N VAL A 60 10.32 6.62 -22.05
CA VAL A 60 10.72 7.43 -23.20
C VAL A 60 12.02 8.17 -22.90
N ASP A 61 12.15 8.77 -21.71
CA ASP A 61 13.37 9.45 -21.27
C ASP A 61 14.58 8.51 -21.29
N LEU A 62 14.46 7.33 -20.69
CA LEU A 62 15.50 6.30 -20.72
C LEU A 62 15.84 5.85 -22.14
N ALA A 63 14.84 5.67 -23.00
CA ALA A 63 15.06 5.26 -24.39
C ALA A 63 15.82 6.32 -25.19
N ILE A 64 15.49 7.60 -25.00
CA ILE A 64 16.22 8.73 -25.61
C ILE A 64 17.65 8.76 -25.08
N GLN A 65 17.84 8.66 -23.76
CA GLN A 65 19.15 8.68 -23.14
C GLN A 65 20.07 7.57 -23.69
N ILE A 66 19.55 6.35 -23.82
CA ILE A 66 20.29 5.24 -24.42
C ILE A 66 20.60 5.51 -25.89
N ALA A 67 19.62 5.97 -26.67
CA ALA A 67 19.78 6.25 -28.10
C ALA A 67 20.83 7.33 -28.37
N GLU A 68 20.93 8.35 -27.51
CA GLU A 68 21.93 9.42 -27.60
C GLU A 68 23.35 8.94 -27.25
N SER A 69 23.50 7.95 -26.36
CA SER A 69 24.81 7.39 -25.99
C SER A 69 25.36 6.37 -26.99
N VAL A 70 24.53 5.81 -27.90
CA VAL A 70 25.00 4.84 -28.92
C VAL A 70 26.06 5.46 -29.85
N PRO A 71 25.84 6.62 -30.49
CA PRO A 71 26.76 7.16 -31.48
C PRO A 71 28.06 7.71 -30.88
N THR A 72 28.03 8.12 -29.61
CA THR A 72 29.19 8.66 -28.89
C THR A 72 30.14 7.56 -28.41
N GLY A 73 29.70 6.28 -28.41
CA GLY A 73 30.45 5.15 -27.87
C GLY A 73 30.44 5.06 -26.34
N GLU A 74 29.72 5.98 -25.68
CA GLU A 74 29.63 6.10 -24.22
C GLU A 74 28.90 4.94 -23.55
N ILE A 75 28.17 4.11 -24.30
CA ILE A 75 27.56 2.87 -23.79
C ILE A 75 28.60 1.90 -23.20
N THR A 76 29.87 2.02 -23.60
CA THR A 76 30.96 1.24 -23.02
C THR A 76 31.54 1.82 -21.72
N ASP A 77 31.17 3.06 -21.35
CA ASP A 77 31.55 3.66 -20.07
C ASP A 77 30.63 3.11 -18.95
N PRO A 78 31.19 2.44 -17.93
CA PRO A 78 30.41 1.94 -16.80
C PRO A 78 29.59 3.01 -16.08
N ASN A 79 30.04 4.27 -16.04
CA ASN A 79 29.34 5.33 -15.34
C ASN A 79 28.05 5.74 -16.08
N VAL A 80 28.03 5.67 -17.41
CA VAL A 80 26.85 5.97 -18.23
C VAL A 80 25.81 4.84 -18.10
N VAL A 81 26.27 3.58 -18.12
CA VAL A 81 25.41 2.42 -17.89
C VAL A 81 24.76 2.46 -16.51
N ILE A 82 25.49 2.91 -15.48
CA ILE A 82 24.93 3.10 -14.14
C ILE A 82 23.79 4.13 -14.16
N GLY A 83 23.94 5.24 -14.88
CA GLY A 83 22.87 6.23 -15.06
C GLY A 83 21.60 5.62 -15.67
N PHE A 84 21.74 4.75 -16.67
CA PHE A 84 20.59 4.03 -17.23
C PHE A 84 19.92 3.12 -16.21
N ILE A 85 20.73 2.43 -15.41
CA ILE A 85 20.23 1.57 -14.34
C ILE A 85 19.46 2.45 -13.36
N GLU A 86 20.02 3.55 -12.84
CA GLU A 86 19.34 4.44 -11.90
C GLU A 86 17.96 4.88 -12.39
N THR A 87 17.85 5.36 -13.63
CA THR A 87 16.56 5.72 -14.25
C THR A 87 15.64 4.50 -14.34
N GLY A 88 16.15 3.36 -14.79
CA GLY A 88 15.41 2.09 -14.81
C GLY A 88 14.93 1.63 -13.43
N LEU A 89 15.70 1.84 -12.37
CA LEU A 89 15.31 1.51 -11.01
C LEU A 89 14.18 2.41 -10.53
N LEU A 90 14.22 3.70 -10.86
CA LEU A 90 13.13 4.64 -10.57
C LEU A 90 11.84 4.18 -11.26
N LEU A 91 11.92 3.76 -12.52
CA LEU A 91 10.79 3.18 -13.25
C LEU A 91 10.23 1.93 -12.57
N LEU A 92 11.11 1.02 -12.12
CA LEU A 92 10.69 -0.17 -11.39
C LEU A 92 10.04 0.21 -10.04
N ILE A 93 10.46 1.30 -9.37
CA ILE A 93 9.80 1.81 -8.15
C ILE A 93 8.39 2.29 -8.48
N ILE A 94 8.19 2.97 -9.61
CA ILE A 94 6.86 3.45 -10.04
C ILE A 94 5.89 2.28 -10.21
N VAL A 95 6.29 1.20 -10.90
CA VAL A 95 5.47 -0.01 -11.07
C VAL A 95 5.15 -0.67 -9.73
N GLU A 96 6.14 -0.73 -8.86
CA GLU A 96 6.02 -1.34 -7.55
C GLU A 96 5.05 -0.57 -6.64
N VAL A 97 5.15 0.77 -6.59
CA VAL A 97 4.22 1.61 -5.84
C VAL A 97 2.81 1.49 -6.43
N TYR A 98 2.65 1.45 -7.74
CA TYR A 98 1.34 1.23 -8.37
C TYR A 98 0.68 -0.06 -7.88
N GLN A 99 1.43 -1.17 -7.82
CA GLN A 99 0.91 -2.44 -7.30
C GLN A 99 0.46 -2.33 -5.84
N THR A 100 1.17 -1.58 -5.00
CA THR A 100 0.73 -1.36 -3.60
C THR A 100 -0.57 -0.55 -3.51
N VAL A 101 -0.74 0.44 -4.38
CA VAL A 101 -1.96 1.27 -4.42
C VAL A 101 -3.16 0.43 -4.88
N VAL A 102 -3.01 -0.34 -5.95
CA VAL A 102 -4.07 -1.23 -6.45
C VAL A 102 -4.45 -2.25 -5.38
N ALA A 103 -3.47 -2.88 -4.73
CA ALA A 103 -3.73 -3.83 -3.67
C ALA A 103 -4.48 -3.21 -2.47
N TYR A 104 -4.22 -1.94 -2.16
CA TYR A 104 -4.92 -1.22 -1.09
C TYR A 104 -6.39 -0.96 -1.42
N ILE A 105 -6.69 -0.75 -2.70
CA ILE A 105 -8.06 -0.48 -3.19
C ILE A 105 -8.84 -1.79 -3.36
N GLU A 106 -8.20 -2.85 -3.84
CA GLU A 106 -8.86 -4.13 -4.13
C GLU A 106 -9.08 -5.04 -2.91
N GLN A 107 -8.24 -4.96 -1.87
CA GLN A 107 -8.27 -5.91 -0.75
C GLN A 107 -8.89 -5.32 0.51
N SER A 108 -9.87 -6.04 1.06
CA SER A 108 -10.50 -5.74 2.35
C SER A 108 -9.76 -6.33 3.56
N ASP A 109 -8.82 -7.26 3.35
CA ASP A 109 -8.01 -7.88 4.40
C ASP A 109 -6.76 -7.07 4.72
N THR A 110 -6.80 -6.25 5.78
CA THR A 110 -5.66 -5.42 6.22
C THR A 110 -4.37 -6.22 6.41
N ARG A 111 -4.45 -7.50 6.82
CA ARG A 111 -3.28 -8.37 7.02
C ARG A 111 -2.56 -8.71 5.71
N ARG A 112 -3.30 -8.85 4.59
CA ARG A 112 -2.69 -9.11 3.26
C ARG A 112 -2.00 -7.86 2.73
N ILE A 113 -2.62 -6.70 2.93
CA ILE A 113 -2.04 -5.39 2.58
C ILE A 113 -0.70 -5.19 3.29
N VAL A 114 -0.65 -5.39 4.61
CA VAL A 114 0.59 -5.21 5.40
C VAL A 114 1.70 -6.13 4.89
N ARG A 115 1.39 -7.41 4.64
CA ARG A 115 2.38 -8.37 4.10
C ARG A 115 2.90 -7.95 2.72
N LEU A 116 2.02 -7.51 1.83
CA LEU A 116 2.40 -7.02 0.50
C LEU A 116 3.33 -5.81 0.61
N VAL A 117 2.98 -4.82 1.45
CA VAL A 117 3.80 -3.62 1.67
C VAL A 117 5.18 -3.97 2.23
N ILE A 118 5.28 -4.92 3.17
CA ILE A 118 6.57 -5.37 3.71
C ILE A 118 7.41 -6.04 2.61
N TYR A 119 6.83 -6.95 1.81
CA TYR A 119 7.56 -7.58 0.71
C TYR A 119 8.04 -6.57 -0.31
N THR A 120 7.18 -5.64 -0.68
CA THR A 120 7.52 -4.52 -1.55
C THR A 120 8.68 -3.70 -0.98
N GLY A 121 8.60 -3.30 0.29
CA GLY A 121 9.67 -2.55 0.97
C GLY A 121 11.01 -3.31 0.99
N VAL A 122 10.98 -4.63 1.22
CA VAL A 122 12.19 -5.47 1.15
C VAL A 122 12.78 -5.47 -0.26
N ILE A 123 11.97 -5.63 -1.30
CA ILE A 123 12.43 -5.63 -2.70
C ILE A 123 13.07 -4.28 -3.06
N ALA A 124 12.45 -3.16 -2.67
CA ALA A 124 13.02 -1.82 -2.85
C ALA A 124 14.39 -1.66 -2.17
N MET A 125 14.52 -2.14 -0.93
CA MET A 125 15.78 -2.05 -0.19
C MET A 125 16.86 -2.95 -0.79
N VAL A 126 16.51 -4.18 -1.20
CA VAL A 126 17.42 -5.07 -1.95
C VAL A 126 17.94 -4.36 -3.19
N ARG A 127 17.08 -3.66 -3.92
CA ARG A 127 17.47 -2.90 -5.11
C ARG A 127 18.51 -1.83 -4.79
N LYS A 128 18.33 -1.07 -3.71
CA LYS A 128 19.33 -0.08 -3.26
C LYS A 128 20.67 -0.70 -2.87
N VAL A 129 20.66 -1.90 -2.32
CA VAL A 129 21.89 -2.64 -1.97
C VAL A 129 22.62 -3.17 -3.22
N ILE A 130 21.90 -3.64 -4.24
CA ILE A 130 22.50 -4.19 -5.47
C ILE A 130 23.30 -3.12 -6.24
N ILE A 131 22.81 -1.87 -6.29
CA ILE A 131 23.48 -0.75 -6.98
C ILE A 131 24.47 0.00 -6.09
N PHE A 132 24.55 -0.33 -4.79
CA PHE A 132 25.40 0.38 -3.86
C PHE A 132 26.88 0.38 -4.29
N ARG A 133 27.44 1.58 -4.47
CA ARG A 133 28.85 1.79 -4.82
C ARG A 133 29.46 2.88 -3.97
N THR A 134 30.65 2.63 -3.41
CA THR A 134 31.29 3.56 -2.48
C THR A 134 31.79 4.85 -3.13
N THR A 135 31.98 4.88 -4.45
CA THR A 135 32.54 6.04 -5.17
C THR A 135 31.50 7.11 -5.50
N GLU A 136 30.21 6.85 -5.31
CA GLU A 136 29.15 7.86 -5.44
C GLU A 136 29.05 8.76 -4.21
N TYR A 137 29.72 8.37 -3.12
CA TYR A 137 29.73 9.13 -1.88
C TYR A 137 30.97 10.06 -1.85
N PRO A 138 30.83 11.29 -1.32
CA PRO A 138 31.94 12.24 -1.23
C PRO A 138 33.13 11.70 -0.43
N THR A 139 32.85 10.90 0.60
CA THR A 139 33.86 10.24 1.43
C THR A 139 33.52 8.78 1.67
N THR A 140 34.55 7.98 1.99
CA THR A 140 34.38 6.58 2.40
C THR A 140 33.56 6.44 3.68
N GLN A 141 33.59 7.45 4.56
CA GLN A 141 32.82 7.49 5.79
C GLN A 141 31.32 7.68 5.49
N ASP A 142 30.95 8.52 4.52
CA ASP A 142 29.56 8.69 4.09
C ASP A 142 29.00 7.39 3.48
N ALA A 143 29.81 6.70 2.67
CA ALA A 143 29.45 5.39 2.13
C ALA A 143 29.23 4.35 3.25
N LEU A 144 30.10 4.33 4.26
CA LEU A 144 29.94 3.44 5.41
C LEU A 144 28.63 3.72 6.17
N PHE A 145 28.32 4.99 6.44
CA PHE A 145 27.06 5.36 7.10
C PHE A 145 25.84 4.97 6.26
N ALA A 146 25.89 5.17 4.94
CA ALA A 146 24.81 4.75 4.05
C ALA A 146 24.63 3.23 4.06
N ALA A 147 25.71 2.45 3.96
CA ALA A 147 25.67 0.99 4.02
C ALA A 147 25.08 0.49 5.35
N VAL A 148 25.52 1.05 6.48
CA VAL A 148 24.99 0.71 7.81
C VAL A 148 23.51 1.08 7.92
N SER A 149 23.10 2.22 7.37
CA SER A 149 21.71 2.66 7.37
C SER A 149 20.82 1.71 6.55
N TYR A 150 21.24 1.36 5.34
CA TYR A 150 20.52 0.41 4.49
C TYR A 150 20.44 -0.98 5.14
N GLY A 151 21.55 -1.44 5.74
CA GLY A 151 21.57 -2.70 6.51
C GLY A 151 20.61 -2.67 7.70
N THR A 152 20.56 -1.57 8.44
CA THR A 152 19.66 -1.40 9.60
C THR A 152 18.20 -1.42 9.18
N VAL A 153 17.82 -0.69 8.13
CA VAL A 153 16.46 -0.69 7.59
C VAL A 153 16.08 -2.09 7.11
N MET A 154 16.99 -2.76 6.39
CA MET A 154 16.75 -4.11 5.88
C MET A 154 16.56 -5.14 7.00
N LEU A 155 17.38 -5.08 8.05
CA LEU A 155 17.21 -5.89 9.25
C LEU A 155 15.87 -5.62 9.95
N GLY A 156 15.46 -4.36 10.04
CA GLY A 156 14.15 -3.98 10.58
C GLY A 156 12.99 -4.59 9.79
N LEU A 157 13.03 -4.51 8.45
CA LEU A 157 12.01 -5.10 7.59
C LEU A 157 11.97 -6.64 7.69
N VAL A 158 13.14 -7.29 7.70
CA VAL A 158 13.23 -8.76 7.87
C VAL A 158 12.71 -9.18 9.23
N LEU A 159 13.01 -8.43 10.29
CA LEU A 159 12.50 -8.71 11.63
C LEU A 159 10.97 -8.55 11.68
N LEU A 160 10.42 -7.52 11.05
CA LEU A 160 8.98 -7.30 10.98
C LEU A 160 8.29 -8.47 10.24
N LEU A 161 8.87 -8.93 9.13
CA LEU A 161 8.41 -10.10 8.38
C LEU A 161 8.50 -11.39 9.23
N TYR A 162 9.58 -11.56 9.99
CA TYR A 162 9.74 -12.69 10.90
C TYR A 162 8.66 -12.71 12.00
N VAL A 163 8.38 -11.56 12.61
CA VAL A 163 7.32 -11.42 13.62
C VAL A 163 5.95 -11.71 13.02
N GLU A 164 5.64 -11.12 11.86
CA GLU A 164 4.38 -11.35 11.15
C GLU A 164 4.16 -12.84 10.84
N ARG A 165 5.20 -13.54 10.38
CA ARG A 165 5.16 -14.97 10.09
C ARG A 165 5.00 -15.82 11.35
N SER A 166 5.73 -15.52 12.42
CA SER A 166 5.72 -16.32 13.67
C SER A 166 4.39 -16.23 14.44
N VAL A 167 3.81 -15.03 14.54
CA VAL A 167 2.51 -14.80 15.16
C VAL A 167 1.38 -15.35 14.29
N GLY A 168 1.52 -15.25 12.96
CA GLY A 168 0.57 -15.83 12.02
C GLY A 168 0.44 -17.36 12.13
N VAL A 169 1.55 -18.06 12.36
CA VAL A 169 1.59 -19.53 12.53
C VAL A 169 1.02 -20.00 13.88
N SER A 170 0.98 -19.13 14.89
CA SER A 170 0.55 -19.52 16.25
C SER A 170 -0.98 -19.47 16.47
N LEU A 171 -1.76 -19.13 15.43
CA LEU A 171 -3.22 -18.94 15.50
C LEU A 171 -4.00 -19.86 14.53
N GLU A 172 -3.33 -20.81 13.88
CA GLU A 172 -3.93 -21.95 13.17
C GLU A 172 -3.72 -23.25 13.96
#